data_AF-A0A6N7D5R6-F1
#
_entry.id   AF-A0A6N7D5R6-F1
#
_cell.length_a   1.000
_cell.length_b   1.000
_cell.length_c   1.000
_cell.angle_alpha   90.00
_cell.angle_beta   90.00
_cell.angle_gamma   90.00
#
_symmetry.space_group_name_H-M   'P 1'
#
loop_
_entity.id
_entity.type
_entity.pdbx_description
1 polymer ?
#
loop_
_entity_poly.entity_id
_entity_poly.type
_entity_poly.pdbx_seq_one_letter_code
_entity_poly.pdbx_strand_id
1 'polypeptide(L)'
;MKHLQDLPVLILGLGASGLAMARWCARHGAQVTVADTREDPPQRAALARDVPGAAFVGGPFTPALVEGTTVRAVYRSPGLSPAVIAPVADAARAIGLPVGGELDLFARALADLREADGAAAEAEEGAGEYRPIVSEESGLQDDIPEGMRNGPDAVALPAPEPGYRPAVLAITGTNGKTTVTALTGQLVARAGKTVAVAGNIGPTLLDTLAARIDAGTLPEVWVLELSSFQLDGVQGFEPTAAAVLNVTQDHLDWHGDIASYAAAKARIFGERGLLVLNREDDTVMAMLPPPGRPKAAAAPSGGSEARAAASVGARGSPSPVKVKWQKPRQRPCVTFGTDLPQRPGDYGIENVNGMAWLVRALEADETRRRKDGPEDLHIQRLMPADALRIRGRHNAANALAALALAHAAGCPLAPMLFGLREYRGEPHRVEPLAVIDEVEYFDDSKGTNVGATVAALTGLGAERRIVAILGGDGKGQDFAPLAAPVARHARAVVLIGRDAPQIRAALEDAGVPLLDAATLEEAVRTAAGRAQAGDAVLLSPACASFDMFTGYEHRARVFAGAVQALADAAGLTLESTP
;
A
#
# COMPACT_ATOMS: atom_id res chain seq x y z
N MET A 1 -14.24 -17.88 -13.07
CA MET A 1 -14.88 -17.32 -11.87
C MET A 1 -16.37 -17.64 -11.89
N LYS A 2 -16.76 -18.82 -11.40
CA LYS A 2 -18.15 -19.31 -11.50
C LYS A 2 -19.10 -18.67 -10.49
N HIS A 3 -18.57 -18.05 -9.44
CA HIS A 3 -19.36 -17.53 -8.32
C HIS A 3 -20.18 -16.26 -8.64
N LEU A 4 -19.89 -15.56 -9.73
CA LEU A 4 -20.64 -14.39 -10.20
C LEU A 4 -21.65 -14.71 -11.31
N GLN A 5 -21.59 -15.90 -11.90
CA GLN A 5 -22.44 -16.28 -13.02
C GLN A 5 -23.92 -16.22 -12.60
N ASP A 6 -24.72 -15.45 -13.35
CA ASP A 6 -26.15 -15.22 -13.13
C ASP A 6 -26.50 -14.61 -11.77
N LEU A 7 -25.51 -14.12 -11.02
CA LEU A 7 -25.71 -13.55 -9.69
C LEU A 7 -26.25 -12.11 -9.79
N PRO A 8 -27.39 -11.76 -9.18
CA PRO A 8 -27.84 -10.38 -9.11
C PRO A 8 -27.00 -9.58 -8.11
N VAL A 9 -26.25 -8.60 -8.61
CA VAL A 9 -25.26 -7.83 -7.85
C VAL A 9 -25.71 -6.37 -7.79
N LEU A 10 -25.73 -5.80 -6.58
CA LEU A 10 -25.91 -4.37 -6.36
C LEU A 10 -24.55 -3.71 -6.11
N ILE A 11 -24.26 -2.63 -6.84
CA ILE A 11 -23.06 -1.81 -6.64
C ILE A 11 -23.49 -0.43 -6.14
N LEU A 12 -22.97 -0.01 -4.99
CA LEU A 12 -23.21 1.29 -4.39
C LEU A 12 -22.10 2.27 -4.77
N GLY A 13 -22.50 3.37 -5.41
CA GLY A 13 -21.65 4.48 -5.84
C GLY A 13 -20.99 4.24 -7.20
N LEU A 14 -21.27 5.12 -8.15
CA LEU A 14 -20.73 5.12 -9.51
C LEU A 14 -19.56 6.10 -9.63
N GLY A 15 -18.41 5.68 -9.12
CA GLY A 15 -17.09 6.28 -9.35
C GLY A 15 -16.19 5.38 -10.19
N ALA A 16 -14.87 5.63 -10.20
CA ALA A 16 -13.91 4.77 -10.91
C ALA A 16 -13.97 3.31 -10.43
N SER A 17 -13.87 3.06 -9.11
CA SER A 17 -14.04 1.72 -8.53
C SER A 17 -15.43 1.14 -8.77
N GLY A 18 -16.49 1.96 -8.69
CA GLY A 18 -17.86 1.54 -8.97
C GLY A 18 -18.03 0.98 -10.38
N LEU A 19 -17.50 1.70 -11.37
CA LEU A 19 -17.51 1.27 -12.76
C LEU A 19 -16.63 0.03 -12.98
N ALA A 20 -15.45 -0.04 -12.37
CA ALA A 20 -14.56 -1.20 -12.46
C ALA A 20 -15.23 -2.46 -11.92
N MET A 21 -15.89 -2.39 -10.76
CA MET A 21 -16.69 -3.48 -10.21
C MET A 21 -17.86 -3.86 -11.13
N ALA A 22 -18.55 -2.89 -11.74
CA ALA A 22 -19.66 -3.15 -12.66
C ALA A 22 -19.19 -3.92 -13.90
N ARG A 23 -18.10 -3.46 -14.53
CA ARG A 23 -17.47 -4.15 -15.67
C ARG A 23 -17.04 -5.56 -15.29
N TRP A 24 -16.40 -5.70 -14.13
CA TRP A 24 -15.91 -6.99 -13.64
C TRP A 24 -17.04 -8.00 -13.39
N CYS A 25 -18.08 -7.58 -12.67
CA CYS A 25 -19.23 -8.43 -12.38
C CYS A 25 -19.94 -8.85 -13.68
N ALA A 26 -20.20 -7.90 -14.59
CA ALA A 26 -20.84 -8.19 -15.87
C ALA A 26 -19.98 -9.10 -16.77
N ARG A 27 -18.66 -8.89 -16.82
CA ARG A 27 -17.71 -9.78 -17.52
C ARG A 27 -17.83 -11.24 -17.07
N HIS A 28 -18.17 -11.46 -15.81
CA HIS A 28 -18.34 -12.79 -15.23
C HIS A 28 -19.81 -13.24 -15.12
N GLY A 29 -20.71 -12.63 -15.91
CA GLY A 29 -22.08 -13.08 -16.08
C GLY A 29 -23.06 -12.62 -15.00
N ALA A 30 -22.67 -11.69 -14.11
CA ALA A 30 -23.57 -11.16 -13.10
C ALA A 30 -24.63 -10.23 -13.71
N GLN A 31 -25.81 -10.18 -13.09
CA GLN A 31 -26.84 -9.19 -13.39
C GLN A 31 -26.59 -7.95 -12.52
N VAL A 32 -26.11 -6.87 -13.14
CA VAL A 32 -25.60 -5.71 -12.39
C VAL A 32 -26.65 -4.62 -12.25
N THR A 33 -26.86 -4.16 -11.02
CA THR A 33 -27.56 -2.92 -10.71
C THR A 33 -26.58 -1.96 -10.03
N VAL A 34 -26.49 -0.72 -10.50
CA VAL A 34 -25.67 0.32 -9.87
C VAL A 34 -26.58 1.39 -9.24
N ALA A 35 -26.42 1.65 -7.95
CA ALA A 35 -27.12 2.73 -7.27
C ALA A 35 -26.14 3.86 -6.92
N ASP A 36 -26.53 5.12 -7.14
CA ASP A 36 -25.77 6.30 -6.71
C ASP A 36 -26.70 7.34 -6.09
N THR A 37 -26.23 8.06 -5.07
CA THR A 37 -27.01 9.12 -4.43
C THR A 37 -27.29 10.30 -5.36
N ARG A 38 -26.52 10.44 -6.45
CA ARG A 38 -26.70 11.43 -7.49
C ARG A 38 -27.51 10.83 -8.65
N GLU A 39 -28.34 11.67 -9.26
CA GLU A 39 -29.08 11.30 -10.48
C GLU A 39 -28.16 11.13 -11.70
N ASP A 40 -27.13 11.98 -11.80
CA ASP A 40 -26.14 11.94 -12.89
C ASP A 40 -24.69 11.96 -12.36
N PRO A 41 -24.17 10.81 -11.89
CA PRO A 41 -22.79 10.70 -11.42
C PRO A 41 -21.79 10.68 -12.59
N PRO A 42 -20.51 11.06 -12.37
CA PRO A 42 -19.52 11.26 -13.44
C PRO A 42 -19.30 10.09 -14.41
N GLN A 43 -19.52 8.85 -13.96
CA GLN A 43 -19.31 7.64 -14.76
C GLN A 43 -20.61 7.07 -15.36
N ARG A 44 -21.72 7.83 -15.35
CA ARG A 44 -23.03 7.38 -15.85
C ARG A 44 -22.99 6.99 -17.33
N ALA A 45 -22.43 7.85 -18.17
CA ALA A 45 -22.29 7.59 -19.61
C ALA A 45 -21.36 6.39 -19.89
N ALA A 46 -20.28 6.25 -19.11
CA ALA A 46 -19.36 5.14 -19.23
C ALA A 46 -20.01 3.80 -18.83
N LEU A 47 -20.83 3.78 -17.78
CA LEU A 47 -21.59 2.59 -17.39
C LEU A 47 -22.54 2.13 -18.52
N ALA A 48 -23.29 3.05 -19.11
CA ALA A 48 -24.22 2.72 -20.19
C ALA A 48 -23.51 2.17 -21.44
N ARG A 49 -22.30 2.66 -21.73
CA ARG A 49 -21.47 2.19 -22.84
C ARG A 49 -20.82 0.83 -22.55
N ASP A 50 -20.22 0.68 -21.38
CA ASP A 50 -19.34 -0.45 -21.07
C ASP A 50 -20.11 -1.64 -20.48
N VAL A 51 -21.26 -1.38 -19.85
CA VAL A 51 -22.15 -2.38 -19.26
C VAL A 51 -23.61 -2.06 -19.61
N PRO A 52 -24.01 -2.17 -20.89
CA PRO A 52 -25.35 -1.77 -21.35
C PRO A 52 -26.50 -2.54 -20.69
N GLY A 53 -26.23 -3.75 -20.17
CA GLY A 53 -27.19 -4.54 -19.40
C GLY A 53 -27.35 -4.12 -17.94
N ALA A 54 -26.55 -3.16 -17.45
CA ALA A 54 -26.65 -2.72 -16.06
C ALA A 54 -27.85 -1.79 -15.85
N ALA A 55 -28.66 -2.10 -14.84
CA ALA A 55 -29.66 -1.17 -14.33
C ALA A 55 -28.99 -0.06 -13.50
N PHE A 56 -29.61 1.12 -13.45
CA PHE A 56 -29.14 2.22 -12.61
C PHE A 56 -30.27 2.84 -11.82
N VAL A 57 -29.98 3.15 -10.56
CA VAL A 57 -30.93 3.77 -9.62
C VAL A 57 -30.28 5.02 -9.03
N GLY A 58 -30.82 6.18 -9.39
CA GLY A 58 -30.48 7.45 -8.75
C GLY A 58 -31.30 7.66 -7.48
N GLY A 59 -30.70 8.29 -6.48
CA GLY A 59 -31.38 8.73 -5.26
C GLY A 59 -30.85 8.09 -3.97
N PRO A 60 -31.49 8.37 -2.82
CA PRO A 60 -30.97 7.98 -1.52
C PRO A 60 -30.87 6.45 -1.37
N PHE A 61 -29.82 6.02 -0.68
CA PHE A 61 -29.65 4.60 -0.33
C PHE A 61 -30.64 4.22 0.76
N THR A 62 -31.56 3.33 0.42
CA THR A 62 -32.63 2.85 1.32
C THR A 62 -32.66 1.33 1.34
N PRO A 63 -33.21 0.70 2.40
CA PRO A 63 -33.33 -0.77 2.48
C PRO A 63 -34.04 -1.41 1.28
N ALA A 64 -34.94 -0.67 0.61
CA ALA A 64 -35.67 -1.12 -0.57
C ALA A 64 -34.78 -1.49 -1.78
N LEU A 65 -33.51 -1.08 -1.79
CA LEU A 65 -32.54 -1.52 -2.80
C LEU A 65 -32.17 -3.01 -2.66
N VAL A 66 -32.45 -3.61 -1.50
CA VAL A 66 -32.10 -4.99 -1.18
C VAL A 66 -33.33 -5.79 -0.73
N GLU A 67 -34.12 -5.25 0.19
CA GLU A 67 -35.31 -5.91 0.74
C GLU A 67 -36.37 -6.17 -0.35
N GLY A 68 -36.84 -7.42 -0.45
CA GLY A 68 -37.84 -7.81 -1.45
C GLY A 68 -37.32 -7.87 -2.89
N THR A 69 -36.01 -7.72 -3.10
CA THR A 69 -35.39 -7.75 -4.43
C THR A 69 -34.71 -9.09 -4.74
N THR A 70 -34.26 -9.26 -5.98
CA THR A 70 -33.46 -10.42 -6.40
C THR A 70 -31.97 -10.30 -6.04
N VAL A 71 -31.52 -9.18 -5.47
CA VAL A 71 -30.10 -8.94 -5.12
C VAL A 71 -29.55 -10.06 -4.22
N ARG A 72 -28.33 -10.52 -4.53
CA ARG A 72 -27.63 -11.59 -3.80
C ARG A 72 -26.22 -11.21 -3.35
N ALA A 73 -25.70 -10.06 -3.75
CA ALA A 73 -24.46 -9.49 -3.23
C ALA A 73 -24.48 -7.97 -3.34
N VAL A 74 -23.84 -7.30 -2.40
CA VAL A 74 -23.69 -5.84 -2.40
C VAL A 74 -22.21 -5.49 -2.40
N TYR A 75 -21.77 -4.69 -3.36
CA TYR A 75 -20.42 -4.11 -3.38
C TYR A 75 -20.46 -2.60 -3.27
N ARG A 76 -19.51 -1.99 -2.58
CA ARG A 76 -19.46 -0.54 -2.37
C ARG A 76 -18.19 0.09 -2.93
N SER A 77 -18.35 1.28 -3.50
CA SER A 77 -17.23 2.17 -3.77
C SER A 77 -16.63 2.68 -2.45
N PRO A 78 -15.29 2.74 -2.32
CA PRO A 78 -14.63 3.09 -1.06
C PRO A 78 -14.92 4.53 -0.60
N GLY A 79 -15.17 5.46 -1.53
CA GLY A 79 -15.43 6.87 -1.19
C GLY A 79 -16.78 7.15 -0.50
N LEU A 80 -17.68 6.16 -0.41
CA LEU A 80 -18.96 6.33 0.29
C LEU A 80 -18.76 6.24 1.81
N SER A 81 -19.34 7.17 2.56
CA SER A 81 -19.26 7.15 4.03
C SER A 81 -20.06 5.98 4.63
N PRO A 82 -19.65 5.46 5.80
CA PRO A 82 -20.37 4.37 6.46
C PRO A 82 -21.83 4.75 6.73
N ALA A 83 -22.07 6.00 7.12
CA ALA A 83 -23.41 6.54 7.35
C ALA A 83 -24.29 6.52 6.09
N VAL A 84 -23.72 6.84 4.92
CA VAL A 84 -24.46 6.83 3.65
C VAL A 84 -24.84 5.42 3.22
N ILE A 85 -23.96 4.43 3.42
CA ILE A 85 -24.22 3.04 3.03
C ILE A 85 -25.01 2.24 4.06
N ALA A 86 -25.01 2.65 5.33
CA ALA A 86 -25.57 1.88 6.44
C ALA A 86 -27.00 1.37 6.19
N PRO A 87 -27.95 2.16 5.65
CA PRO A 87 -29.30 1.68 5.40
C PRO A 87 -29.37 0.45 4.49
N VAL A 88 -28.48 0.36 3.50
CA VAL A 88 -28.42 -0.77 2.56
C VAL A 88 -27.53 -1.88 3.11
N ALA A 89 -26.37 -1.53 3.66
CA ALA A 89 -25.40 -2.49 4.17
C ALA A 89 -25.96 -3.28 5.37
N ASP A 90 -26.68 -2.64 6.27
CA ASP A 90 -27.28 -3.28 7.44
C ASP A 90 -28.48 -4.15 7.04
N ALA A 91 -29.32 -3.68 6.11
CA ALA A 91 -30.40 -4.49 5.55
C ALA A 91 -29.86 -5.75 4.84
N ALA A 92 -28.80 -5.60 4.03
CA ALA A 92 -28.13 -6.71 3.36
C ALA A 92 -27.56 -7.73 4.36
N ARG A 93 -26.87 -7.26 5.41
CA ARG A 93 -26.34 -8.14 6.48
C ARG A 93 -27.46 -8.85 7.26
N ALA A 94 -28.56 -8.16 7.55
CA ALA A 94 -29.69 -8.72 8.29
C ALA A 94 -30.32 -9.94 7.59
N ILE A 95 -30.29 -9.96 6.26
CA ILE A 95 -30.76 -11.10 5.46
C ILE A 95 -29.63 -12.02 4.97
N GLY A 96 -28.40 -11.83 5.45
CA GLY A 96 -27.25 -12.70 5.19
C GLY A 96 -26.58 -12.51 3.83
N LEU A 97 -26.77 -11.38 3.16
CA LEU A 97 -26.06 -11.11 1.90
C LEU A 97 -24.60 -10.72 2.14
N PRO A 98 -23.66 -11.17 1.27
CA PRO A 98 -22.30 -10.68 1.29
C PRO A 98 -22.26 -9.19 0.94
N VAL A 99 -21.54 -8.44 1.76
CA VAL A 99 -21.24 -7.01 1.56
C VAL A 99 -19.73 -6.86 1.48
N GLY A 100 -19.22 -6.36 0.35
CA GLY A 100 -17.79 -6.17 0.14
C GLY A 100 -17.48 -4.92 -0.70
N GLY A 101 -16.26 -4.82 -1.19
CA GLY A 101 -15.83 -3.79 -2.13
C GLY A 101 -14.93 -4.35 -3.23
N GLU A 102 -14.25 -3.44 -3.91
CA GLU A 102 -13.38 -3.76 -5.04
C GLU A 102 -12.22 -4.69 -4.63
N LEU A 103 -11.65 -4.48 -3.44
CA LEU A 103 -10.54 -5.27 -2.92
C LEU A 103 -10.95 -6.73 -2.63
N ASP A 104 -12.17 -6.95 -2.15
CA ASP A 104 -12.71 -8.31 -1.93
C ASP A 104 -12.88 -9.06 -3.25
N LEU A 105 -13.41 -8.39 -4.28
CA LEU A 105 -13.53 -8.94 -5.64
C LEU A 105 -12.16 -9.26 -6.23
N PHE A 106 -11.17 -8.38 -6.06
CA PHE A 106 -9.80 -8.60 -6.51
C PHE A 106 -9.14 -9.78 -5.78
N ALA A 107 -9.27 -9.86 -4.46
CA ALA A 107 -8.73 -10.96 -3.66
C ALA A 107 -9.35 -12.30 -4.08
N ARG A 108 -10.67 -12.33 -4.27
CA ARG A 108 -11.39 -13.51 -4.76
C ARG A 108 -10.95 -13.91 -6.16
N ALA A 109 -10.73 -12.93 -7.03
CA ALA A 109 -10.26 -13.18 -8.39
C ALA A 109 -8.88 -13.86 -8.43
N LEU A 110 -7.93 -13.41 -7.59
CA LEU A 110 -6.63 -14.07 -7.47
C LEU A 110 -6.75 -15.51 -6.94
N ALA A 111 -7.66 -15.75 -5.99
CA ALA A 111 -7.93 -17.10 -5.49
C ALA A 111 -8.49 -18.02 -6.59
N ASP A 112 -9.47 -17.52 -7.37
CA ASP A 112 -10.06 -18.27 -8.49
C ASP A 112 -9.01 -18.56 -9.59
N LEU A 113 -8.08 -17.63 -9.88
CA LEU A 113 -7.00 -17.84 -10.85
C LEU A 113 -5.99 -18.91 -10.40
N ARG A 114 -5.72 -18.99 -9.10
CA ARG A 114 -4.88 -20.04 -8.53
C ARG A 114 -5.48 -21.43 -8.72
N GLU A 115 -6.80 -21.55 -8.55
CA GLU A 115 -7.51 -22.83 -8.69
C GLU A 115 -7.66 -23.25 -10.16
N ALA A 116 -7.91 -22.31 -11.08
CA ALA A 116 -8.15 -22.60 -12.49
C ALA A 116 -6.92 -23.21 -13.20
N ASP A 117 -5.73 -22.68 -12.90
CA ASP A 117 -4.47 -23.14 -13.49
C ASP A 117 -3.95 -24.41 -12.77
N GLY A 118 -4.34 -24.62 -11.51
CA GLY A 118 -4.24 -25.89 -10.79
C GLY A 118 -4.92 -27.06 -11.50
N ALA A 119 -6.20 -26.87 -11.84
CA ALA A 119 -7.02 -27.89 -12.50
C ALA A 119 -6.59 -28.19 -13.95
N ALA A 120 -5.97 -27.22 -14.64
CA ALA A 120 -5.44 -27.41 -15.99
C ALA A 120 -4.19 -28.32 -15.99
N ALA A 121 -3.28 -28.13 -15.03
CA ALA A 121 -2.08 -28.95 -14.89
C ALA A 121 -2.40 -30.41 -14.49
N GLU A 122 -3.36 -30.62 -13.58
CA GLU A 122 -3.82 -31.97 -13.20
C GLU A 122 -4.46 -32.72 -14.38
N ALA A 123 -5.11 -32.00 -15.31
CA ALA A 123 -5.70 -32.58 -16.52
C ALA A 123 -4.65 -32.99 -17.57
N GLU A 124 -3.52 -32.27 -17.67
CA GLU A 124 -2.40 -32.64 -18.55
C GLU A 124 -1.58 -33.82 -18.00
N GLU A 125 -1.33 -33.89 -16.68
CA GLU A 125 -0.64 -35.03 -16.07
C GLU A 125 -1.45 -36.34 -16.16
N GLY A 126 -2.79 -36.26 -16.14
CA GLY A 126 -3.67 -37.42 -16.33
C GLY A 126 -3.73 -37.99 -17.76
N ALA A 127 -3.18 -37.29 -18.76
CA ALA A 127 -3.20 -37.70 -20.17
C ALA A 127 -1.88 -38.33 -20.66
N GLY A 128 -0.83 -38.31 -19.85
CA GLY A 128 0.47 -38.88 -20.18
C GLY A 128 0.61 -40.35 -19.78
N GLU A 129 0.08 -41.28 -20.58
CA GLU A 129 0.49 -42.69 -20.50
C GLU A 129 1.99 -42.81 -20.84
N TYR A 130 2.83 -42.87 -19.82
CA TYR A 130 4.26 -43.14 -19.96
C TYR A 130 4.47 -44.56 -20.48
N ARG A 131 4.75 -44.70 -21.79
CA ARG A 131 5.31 -45.92 -22.38
C ARG A 131 6.84 -45.83 -22.35
N PRO A 132 7.55 -46.71 -21.64
CA PRO A 132 9.00 -46.70 -21.66
C PRO A 132 9.49 -47.15 -23.04
N ILE A 133 10.22 -46.28 -23.73
CA ILE A 133 11.03 -46.66 -24.89
C ILE A 133 12.32 -47.25 -24.34
N VAL A 134 12.41 -48.58 -24.32
CA VAL A 134 13.69 -49.28 -24.23
C VAL A 134 14.44 -49.03 -25.54
N SER A 135 15.56 -48.33 -25.48
CA SER A 135 16.55 -48.30 -26.54
C SER A 135 17.81 -48.99 -26.03
N GLU A 136 18.23 -50.01 -26.77
CA GLU A 136 19.41 -50.82 -26.54
C GLU A 136 20.70 -50.02 -26.83
N GLU A 137 21.63 -50.14 -25.90
CA GLU A 137 23.10 -50.13 -26.03
C GLU A 137 23.83 -49.15 -26.97
N SER A 138 24.69 -48.32 -26.36
CA SER A 138 26.16 -48.32 -26.54
C SER A 138 26.70 -47.25 -25.57
N GLY A 139 27.55 -47.55 -24.59
CA GLY A 139 28.84 -48.20 -24.70
C GLY A 139 29.90 -47.14 -24.42
N LEU A 140 30.25 -46.94 -23.15
CA LEU A 140 31.55 -46.41 -22.65
C LEU A 140 31.52 -46.38 -21.11
N GLN A 141 32.26 -47.32 -20.53
CA GLN A 141 32.59 -47.41 -19.10
C GLN A 141 33.70 -46.41 -18.80
N ASP A 142 33.48 -45.54 -17.81
CA ASP A 142 34.56 -44.87 -17.08
C ASP A 142 34.40 -45.15 -15.59
N ASP A 143 35.49 -45.66 -15.02
CA ASP A 143 35.66 -46.08 -13.64
C ASP A 143 35.50 -44.92 -12.65
N ILE A 144 34.55 -45.04 -11.72
CA ILE A 144 34.49 -44.23 -10.50
C ILE A 144 34.60 -45.18 -9.30
N PRO A 145 35.63 -45.07 -8.43
CA PRO A 145 35.83 -45.94 -7.28
C PRO A 145 34.64 -45.94 -6.29
N GLU A 146 34.28 -47.13 -5.81
CA GLU A 146 33.24 -47.39 -4.80
C GLU A 146 33.61 -46.80 -3.42
N GLY A 147 33.38 -45.51 -3.24
CA GLY A 147 33.54 -44.84 -1.93
C GLY A 147 32.94 -43.45 -1.82
N MET A 148 32.36 -42.90 -2.89
CA MET A 148 31.97 -41.49 -3.00
C MET A 148 30.52 -41.28 -3.50
N ARG A 149 29.60 -42.22 -3.25
CA ARG A 149 28.20 -42.14 -3.71
C ARG A 149 27.18 -41.60 -2.70
N ASN A 150 27.60 -41.15 -1.52
CA ASN A 150 26.70 -40.55 -0.53
C ASN A 150 26.96 -39.05 -0.38
N GLY A 151 26.49 -38.26 -1.35
CA GLY A 151 26.22 -36.82 -1.13
C GLY A 151 24.97 -36.67 -0.25
N PRO A 152 24.82 -35.57 0.50
CA PRO A 152 23.61 -35.33 1.30
C PRO A 152 22.40 -35.33 0.35
N ASP A 153 21.34 -36.01 0.76
CA ASP A 153 20.06 -36.05 0.05
C ASP A 153 19.76 -34.68 -0.56
N ALA A 154 19.88 -34.59 -1.88
CA ALA A 154 19.35 -33.47 -2.62
C ALA A 154 17.84 -33.52 -2.36
N VAL A 155 17.38 -32.73 -1.39
CA VAL A 155 15.96 -32.48 -1.17
C VAL A 155 15.45 -31.98 -2.50
N ALA A 156 14.78 -32.86 -3.24
CA ALA A 156 14.09 -32.49 -4.45
C ALA A 156 13.19 -31.32 -4.08
N LEU A 157 13.50 -30.14 -4.63
CA LEU A 157 12.59 -29.00 -4.53
C LEU A 157 11.25 -29.52 -5.03
N PRO A 158 10.16 -29.40 -4.25
CA PRO A 158 8.86 -29.83 -4.71
C PRO A 158 8.61 -29.16 -6.07
N ALA A 159 8.14 -29.94 -7.04
CA ALA A 159 7.72 -29.39 -8.33
C ALA A 159 6.83 -28.16 -8.08
N PRO A 160 6.97 -27.08 -8.87
CA PRO A 160 6.14 -25.89 -8.67
C PRO A 160 4.68 -26.31 -8.68
N GLU A 161 3.98 -26.09 -7.55
CA GLU A 161 2.57 -26.46 -7.46
C GLU A 161 1.77 -25.67 -8.49
N PRO A 162 0.82 -26.30 -9.18
CA PRO A 162 0.12 -25.67 -10.28
C PRO A 162 -0.77 -24.52 -9.78
N GLY A 163 -0.98 -23.51 -10.63
CA GLY A 163 -1.78 -22.33 -10.30
C GLY A 163 -1.02 -20.99 -10.34
N TYR A 164 -1.70 -19.93 -10.78
CA TYR A 164 -1.20 -18.56 -10.68
C TYR A 164 -1.05 -18.11 -9.21
N ARG A 165 0.19 -17.97 -8.73
CA ARG A 165 0.54 -17.63 -7.34
C ARG A 165 1.45 -16.39 -7.28
N PRO A 166 0.92 -15.19 -7.57
CA PRO A 166 1.74 -13.98 -7.53
C PRO A 166 2.09 -13.59 -6.09
N ALA A 167 3.19 -12.88 -5.92
CA ALA A 167 3.41 -12.13 -4.68
C ALA A 167 2.47 -10.91 -4.66
N VAL A 168 1.84 -10.63 -3.52
CA VAL A 168 0.99 -9.44 -3.32
C VAL A 168 1.60 -8.56 -2.24
N LEU A 169 2.09 -7.39 -2.65
CA LEU A 169 2.68 -6.37 -1.78
C LEU A 169 1.66 -5.26 -1.58
N ALA A 170 1.25 -5.01 -0.34
CA ALA A 170 0.21 -4.03 -0.04
C ALA A 170 0.75 -2.87 0.80
N ILE A 171 0.44 -1.63 0.42
CA ILE A 171 0.93 -0.42 1.10
C ILE A 171 -0.23 0.47 1.52
N THR A 172 -0.24 0.85 2.79
CA THR A 172 -1.09 1.93 3.31
C THR A 172 -0.32 2.82 4.28
N GLY A 173 -0.97 3.89 4.73
CA GLY A 173 -0.42 4.92 5.60
C GLY A 173 -1.18 6.22 5.43
N THR A 174 -0.97 7.21 6.28
CA THR A 174 -1.46 8.57 6.00
C THR A 174 -0.63 9.18 4.87
N ASN A 175 0.70 9.11 5.00
CA ASN A 175 1.68 9.70 4.08
C ASN A 175 2.62 8.68 3.46
N GLY A 176 3.22 9.02 2.32
CA GLY A 176 4.25 8.21 1.65
C GLY A 176 3.74 7.05 0.78
N LYS A 177 2.44 6.72 0.83
CA LYS A 177 1.83 5.60 0.10
C LYS A 177 2.26 5.52 -1.37
N THR A 178 1.97 6.55 -2.16
CA THR A 178 2.26 6.61 -3.59
C THR A 178 3.74 6.45 -3.88
N THR A 179 4.59 7.13 -3.11
CA THR A 179 6.04 7.05 -3.27
C THR A 179 6.52 5.63 -3.03
N VAL A 180 6.08 4.99 -1.95
CA VAL A 180 6.50 3.62 -1.63
C VAL A 180 5.92 2.62 -2.63
N THR A 181 4.67 2.78 -3.07
CA THR A 181 4.05 1.92 -4.09
C THR A 181 4.80 2.00 -5.42
N ALA A 182 5.04 3.20 -5.95
CA ALA A 182 5.73 3.39 -7.21
C ALA A 182 7.19 2.92 -7.13
N LEU A 183 7.89 3.29 -6.06
CA LEU A 183 9.26 2.83 -5.81
C LEU A 183 9.32 1.30 -5.73
N THR A 184 8.44 0.66 -4.95
CA THR A 184 8.38 -0.81 -4.83
C THR A 184 8.16 -1.45 -6.20
N GLY A 185 7.23 -0.93 -7.00
CA GLY A 185 7.01 -1.39 -8.37
C GLY A 185 8.29 -1.31 -9.23
N GLN A 186 9.01 -0.19 -9.18
CA GLN A 186 10.27 -0.04 -9.91
C GLN A 186 11.36 -0.98 -9.39
N LEU A 187 11.50 -1.17 -8.08
CA LEU A 187 12.47 -2.09 -7.50
C LEU A 187 12.22 -3.53 -7.94
N VAL A 188 10.95 -3.96 -7.95
CA VAL A 188 10.54 -5.28 -8.42
C VAL A 188 10.85 -5.45 -9.92
N ALA A 189 10.52 -4.45 -10.75
CA ALA A 189 10.84 -4.49 -12.18
C ALA A 189 12.36 -4.56 -12.43
N ARG A 190 13.16 -3.77 -11.69
CA ARG A 190 14.63 -3.79 -11.79
C ARG A 190 15.24 -5.10 -11.30
N ALA A 191 14.58 -5.77 -10.38
CA ALA A 191 14.94 -7.12 -9.96
C ALA A 191 14.61 -8.21 -11.01
N GLY A 192 14.04 -7.83 -12.17
CA GLY A 192 13.76 -8.73 -13.28
C GLY A 192 12.40 -9.43 -13.21
N LYS A 193 11.53 -9.06 -12.27
CA LYS A 193 10.19 -9.64 -12.15
C LYS A 193 9.15 -8.82 -12.89
N THR A 194 8.18 -9.50 -13.47
CA THR A 194 6.98 -8.85 -14.01
C THR A 194 6.12 -8.30 -12.87
N VAL A 195 5.64 -7.06 -13.01
CA VAL A 195 4.93 -6.35 -11.95
C VAL A 195 3.76 -5.55 -12.48
N ALA A 196 2.66 -5.51 -11.73
CA ALA A 196 1.58 -4.56 -11.91
C ALA A 196 1.37 -3.73 -10.64
N VAL A 197 1.20 -2.42 -10.83
CA VAL A 197 0.87 -1.46 -9.77
C VAL A 197 -0.60 -1.06 -9.93
N ALA A 198 -1.38 -1.10 -8.85
CA ALA A 198 -2.80 -0.77 -8.89
C ALA A 198 -3.31 -0.26 -7.53
N GLY A 199 -4.52 0.32 -7.51
CA GLY A 199 -5.23 0.68 -6.28
C GLY A 199 -5.70 2.13 -6.25
N ASN A 200 -5.47 2.80 -5.12
CA ASN A 200 -6.14 4.06 -4.75
C ASN A 200 -5.90 5.25 -5.69
N ILE A 201 -4.69 5.43 -6.25
CA ILE A 201 -4.35 6.57 -7.14
C ILE A 201 -4.50 6.19 -8.62
N GLY A 202 -5.02 4.99 -8.90
CA GLY A 202 -5.24 4.51 -10.25
C GLY A 202 -3.99 3.88 -10.88
N PRO A 203 -4.14 2.96 -11.85
CA PRO A 203 -5.43 2.37 -12.28
C PRO A 203 -6.10 1.53 -11.17
N THR A 204 -7.42 1.31 -11.31
CA THR A 204 -8.23 0.55 -10.34
C THR A 204 -7.75 -0.92 -10.27
N LEU A 205 -8.04 -1.62 -9.18
CA LEU A 205 -7.59 -3.01 -8.98
C LEU A 205 -8.17 -3.92 -10.06
N LEU A 206 -9.49 -3.82 -10.29
CA LEU A 206 -10.20 -4.73 -11.20
C LEU A 206 -9.98 -4.40 -12.67
N ASP A 207 -9.91 -3.12 -13.07
CA ASP A 207 -9.58 -2.79 -14.46
C ASP A 207 -8.15 -3.24 -14.80
N THR A 208 -7.19 -3.09 -13.87
CA THR A 208 -5.82 -3.56 -14.06
C THR A 208 -5.78 -5.08 -14.19
N LEU A 209 -6.47 -5.80 -13.31
CA LEU A 209 -6.54 -7.26 -13.37
C LEU A 209 -7.17 -7.73 -14.69
N ALA A 210 -8.29 -7.15 -15.10
CA ALA A 210 -8.95 -7.47 -16.36
C ALA A 210 -8.00 -7.25 -17.55
N ALA A 211 -7.31 -6.10 -17.60
CA ALA A 211 -6.34 -5.82 -18.66
C ALA A 211 -5.19 -6.82 -18.72
N ARG A 212 -4.68 -7.27 -17.56
CA ARG A 212 -3.61 -8.30 -17.49
C ARG A 212 -4.09 -9.68 -17.92
N ILE A 213 -5.32 -10.05 -17.56
CA ILE A 213 -5.96 -11.29 -18.02
C ILE A 213 -6.15 -11.25 -19.55
N ASP A 214 -6.73 -10.18 -20.09
CA ASP A 214 -7.00 -10.03 -21.52
C ASP A 214 -5.73 -10.05 -22.36
N ALA A 215 -4.65 -9.46 -21.86
CA ALA A 215 -3.36 -9.47 -22.53
C ALA A 215 -2.57 -10.77 -22.34
N GLY A 216 -3.00 -11.70 -21.47
CA GLY A 216 -2.20 -12.87 -21.10
C GLY A 216 -0.87 -12.51 -20.41
N THR A 217 -0.84 -11.41 -19.66
CA THR A 217 0.37 -10.86 -19.03
C THR A 217 0.25 -10.76 -17.51
N LEU A 218 -0.37 -11.76 -16.88
CA LEU A 218 -0.48 -11.83 -15.42
C LEU A 218 0.90 -11.70 -14.76
N PRO A 219 1.12 -10.70 -13.87
CA PRO A 219 2.45 -10.43 -13.33
C PRO A 219 2.84 -11.40 -12.23
N GLU A 220 4.14 -11.59 -12.00
CA GLU A 220 4.65 -12.32 -10.82
C GLU A 220 4.40 -11.57 -9.51
N VAL A 221 4.28 -10.23 -9.57
CA VAL A 221 4.10 -9.38 -8.38
C VAL A 221 3.02 -8.33 -8.60
N TRP A 222 2.11 -8.21 -7.63
CA TRP A 222 1.19 -7.10 -7.49
C TRP A 222 1.69 -6.13 -6.42
N VAL A 223 1.73 -4.84 -6.73
CA VAL A 223 2.02 -3.78 -5.76
C VAL A 223 0.79 -2.89 -5.63
N LEU A 224 0.14 -2.95 -4.46
CA LEU A 224 -1.17 -2.37 -4.23
C LEU A 224 -1.08 -1.17 -3.30
N GLU A 225 -1.54 0.00 -3.76
CA GLU A 225 -1.80 1.14 -2.87
C GLU A 225 -3.23 1.05 -2.34
N LEU A 226 -3.39 0.95 -1.02
CA LEU A 226 -4.70 0.81 -0.39
C LEU A 226 -5.00 1.95 0.59
N SER A 227 -6.16 2.59 0.44
CA SER A 227 -6.66 3.57 1.39
C SER A 227 -7.31 2.90 2.61
N SER A 228 -7.50 3.65 3.71
CA SER A 228 -8.26 3.16 4.87
C SER A 228 -9.70 2.81 4.50
N PHE A 229 -10.29 3.49 3.50
CA PHE A 229 -11.65 3.24 3.05
C PHE A 229 -11.80 1.90 2.32
N GLN A 230 -10.81 1.53 1.50
CA GLN A 230 -10.78 0.23 0.82
C GLN A 230 -10.54 -0.92 1.80
N LEU A 231 -9.78 -0.65 2.87
CA LEU A 231 -9.49 -1.63 3.92
C LEU A 231 -10.62 -1.74 4.95
N ASP A 232 -11.52 -0.76 5.01
CA ASP A 232 -12.65 -0.83 5.92
C ASP A 232 -13.60 -1.96 5.51
N GLY A 233 -13.94 -2.83 6.47
CA GLY A 233 -14.83 -3.96 6.23
C GLY A 233 -14.32 -5.02 5.24
N VAL A 234 -13.06 -4.96 4.78
CA VAL A 234 -12.49 -5.97 3.88
C VAL A 234 -12.46 -7.34 4.56
N GLN A 235 -12.78 -8.38 3.78
CA GLN A 235 -12.74 -9.77 4.22
C GLN A 235 -11.93 -10.63 3.24
N GLY A 236 -11.07 -11.50 3.76
CA GLY A 236 -10.37 -12.49 2.94
C GLY A 236 -9.22 -11.95 2.08
N PHE A 237 -8.80 -10.70 2.26
CA PHE A 237 -7.57 -10.19 1.65
C PHE A 237 -6.34 -10.69 2.41
N GLU A 238 -5.44 -11.38 1.71
CA GLU A 238 -4.21 -11.96 2.29
C GLU A 238 -2.99 -11.59 1.43
N PRO A 239 -2.17 -10.61 1.84
CA PRO A 239 -0.96 -10.22 1.11
C PRO A 239 0.22 -11.16 1.43
N THR A 240 1.22 -11.17 0.54
CA THR A 240 2.54 -11.74 0.86
C THR A 240 3.26 -10.91 1.91
N ALA A 241 3.26 -9.59 1.73
CA ALA A 241 3.77 -8.62 2.70
C ALA A 241 2.96 -7.33 2.61
N ALA A 242 2.79 -6.67 3.76
CA ALA A 242 2.10 -5.40 3.80
C ALA A 242 2.80 -4.39 4.70
N ALA A 243 2.72 -3.12 4.33
CA ALA A 243 3.28 -2.01 5.08
C ALA A 243 2.19 -1.03 5.53
N VAL A 244 2.25 -0.63 6.80
CA VAL A 244 1.60 0.59 7.28
C VAL A 244 2.72 1.60 7.56
N LEU A 245 2.78 2.65 6.75
CA LEU A 245 3.92 3.57 6.76
C LEU A 245 3.92 4.53 7.95
N ASN A 246 2.74 4.99 8.35
CA ASN A 246 2.49 5.93 9.44
C ASN A 246 0.97 6.11 9.62
N VAL A 247 0.57 6.55 10.80
CA VAL A 247 -0.78 6.96 11.16
C VAL A 247 -0.74 8.33 11.80
N THR A 248 -1.12 9.35 11.03
CA THR A 248 -1.39 10.71 11.53
C THR A 248 -2.84 11.07 11.24
N GLN A 249 -3.37 12.10 11.93
CA GLN A 249 -4.75 12.56 11.74
C GLN A 249 -5.05 12.83 10.26
N ASP A 250 -6.06 12.13 9.75
CA ASP A 250 -6.63 12.29 8.41
C ASP A 250 -7.99 11.58 8.40
N HIS A 251 -8.92 12.03 7.57
CA HIS A 251 -10.24 11.40 7.36
C HIS A 251 -11.06 11.12 8.63
N LEU A 252 -10.93 11.93 9.68
CA LEU A 252 -11.68 11.76 10.94
C LEU A 252 -13.18 12.00 10.77
N ASP A 253 -13.57 12.81 9.79
CA ASP A 253 -14.95 13.02 9.35
C ASP A 253 -15.63 11.71 8.91
N TRP A 254 -14.85 10.75 8.40
CA TRP A 254 -15.34 9.46 7.92
C TRP A 254 -15.19 8.36 8.97
N HIS A 255 -14.04 8.29 9.66
CA HIS A 255 -13.70 7.22 10.61
C HIS A 255 -14.18 7.49 12.04
N GLY A 256 -14.57 8.73 12.35
CA GLY A 256 -14.96 9.18 13.68
C GLY A 256 -13.77 9.51 14.59
N ASP A 257 -12.82 8.58 14.71
CA ASP A 257 -11.62 8.75 15.52
C ASP A 257 -10.35 8.10 14.92
N ILE A 258 -9.19 8.47 15.48
CA ILE A 258 -7.89 7.98 15.01
C ILE A 258 -7.69 6.47 15.27
N ALA A 259 -8.32 5.92 16.31
CA ALA A 259 -8.21 4.51 16.66
C ALA A 259 -8.91 3.63 15.62
N SER A 260 -10.11 4.04 15.18
CA SER A 260 -10.89 3.41 14.12
C SER A 260 -10.18 3.52 12.77
N TYR A 261 -9.60 4.68 12.47
CA TYR A 261 -8.77 4.88 11.29
C TYR A 261 -7.53 3.96 11.27
N ALA A 262 -6.83 3.83 12.40
CA ALA A 262 -5.69 2.93 12.57
C ALA A 262 -6.12 1.46 12.43
N ALA A 263 -7.24 1.07 13.07
CA ALA A 263 -7.80 -0.28 13.00
C ALA A 263 -8.20 -0.65 11.56
N ALA A 264 -8.76 0.29 10.81
CA ALA A 264 -9.05 0.08 9.39
C ALA A 264 -7.77 -0.20 8.59
N LYS A 265 -6.70 0.58 8.79
CA LYS A 265 -5.41 0.32 8.14
C LYS A 265 -4.79 -1.02 8.53
N ALA A 266 -4.88 -1.42 9.80
CA ALA A 266 -4.29 -2.67 10.30
C ALA A 266 -4.86 -3.92 9.58
N ARG A 267 -6.07 -3.84 9.00
CA ARG A 267 -6.64 -4.93 8.20
C ARG A 267 -5.81 -5.26 6.95
N ILE A 268 -4.96 -4.34 6.49
CA ILE A 268 -4.07 -4.57 5.35
C ILE A 268 -3.21 -5.81 5.51
N PHE A 269 -2.82 -6.14 6.75
CA PHE A 269 -1.88 -7.23 6.98
C PHE A 269 -2.47 -8.60 6.67
N GLY A 270 -3.80 -8.77 6.63
CA GLY A 270 -4.42 -10.09 6.59
C GLY A 270 -4.06 -10.91 7.83
N GLU A 271 -4.15 -12.24 7.74
CA GLU A 271 -3.90 -13.14 8.87
C GLU A 271 -2.44 -13.61 8.94
N ARG A 272 -1.78 -13.78 7.80
CA ARG A 272 -0.49 -14.49 7.69
C ARG A 272 0.63 -13.67 7.07
N GLY A 273 0.30 -12.66 6.26
CA GLY A 273 1.26 -11.83 5.55
C GLY A 273 2.32 -11.22 6.48
N LEU A 274 3.52 -11.01 5.93
CA LEU A 274 4.62 -10.34 6.64
C LEU A 274 4.23 -8.89 6.96
N LEU A 275 4.36 -8.50 8.23
CA LEU A 275 4.20 -7.10 8.62
C LEU A 275 5.49 -6.32 8.33
N VAL A 276 5.36 -5.17 7.67
CA VAL A 276 6.40 -4.16 7.53
C VAL A 276 5.97 -2.92 8.32
N LEU A 277 6.57 -2.70 9.49
CA LEU A 277 6.13 -1.69 10.46
C LEU A 277 7.14 -0.54 10.59
N ASN A 278 6.63 0.68 10.73
CA ASN A 278 7.46 1.84 11.04
C ASN A 278 7.77 1.89 12.55
N ARG A 279 9.04 1.79 12.94
CA ARG A 279 9.47 1.84 14.36
C ARG A 279 9.25 3.18 15.03
N GLU A 280 9.16 4.25 14.25
CA GLU A 280 9.02 5.62 14.76
C GLU A 280 7.55 6.02 14.97
N ASP A 281 6.62 5.11 14.70
CA ASP A 281 5.18 5.32 14.89
C ASP A 281 4.61 4.27 15.86
N ASP A 282 4.36 4.70 17.09
CA ASP A 282 3.84 3.84 18.16
C ASP A 282 2.49 3.21 17.80
N THR A 283 1.64 3.94 17.04
CA THR A 283 0.33 3.43 16.60
C THR A 283 0.51 2.29 15.61
N VAL A 284 1.50 2.40 14.71
CA VAL A 284 1.86 1.33 13.77
C VAL A 284 2.50 0.15 14.49
N MET A 285 3.41 0.40 15.43
CA MET A 285 4.05 -0.68 16.21
C MET A 285 3.06 -1.47 17.06
N ALA A 286 2.00 -0.80 17.57
CA ALA A 286 0.91 -1.45 18.28
C ALA A 286 0.06 -2.40 17.41
N MET A 287 0.20 -2.38 16.07
CA MET A 287 -0.49 -3.31 15.16
C MET A 287 0.13 -4.71 15.14
N LEU A 288 1.32 -4.91 15.73
CA LEU A 288 1.91 -6.22 15.88
C LEU A 288 1.08 -7.06 16.85
N PRO A 289 0.44 -8.16 16.42
CA PRO A 289 -0.37 -8.96 17.33
C PRO A 289 0.49 -9.57 18.44
N PRO A 290 -0.06 -9.71 19.67
CA PRO A 290 0.64 -10.36 20.74
C PRO A 290 0.97 -11.83 20.37
N PRO A 291 2.07 -12.40 20.88
CA PRO A 291 2.43 -13.78 20.59
C PRO A 291 1.29 -14.73 20.97
N GLY A 292 0.89 -15.59 20.04
CA GLY A 292 -0.19 -16.55 20.25
C GLY A 292 0.12 -17.51 21.41
N ARG A 293 -0.89 -17.88 22.22
CA ARG A 293 -0.69 -18.85 23.30
C ARG A 293 -0.13 -20.17 22.75
N PRO A 294 0.85 -20.80 23.42
CA PRO A 294 1.36 -22.11 23.01
C PRO A 294 0.20 -23.11 22.85
N LYS A 295 0.05 -23.72 21.68
CA LYS A 295 -0.76 -24.94 21.54
C LYS A 295 0.08 -26.11 22.04
N ALA A 296 -0.50 -26.99 22.87
CA ALA A 296 0.11 -28.27 23.19
C ALA A 296 0.30 -29.03 21.87
N ALA A 297 1.51 -29.53 21.62
CA ALA A 297 1.75 -30.40 20.46
C ALA A 297 0.79 -31.60 20.56
N ALA A 298 -0.05 -31.80 19.55
CA ALA A 298 -0.93 -32.95 19.49
C ALA A 298 -0.07 -34.22 19.55
N ALA A 299 -0.33 -35.08 20.54
CA ALA A 299 0.28 -36.40 20.59
C ALA A 299 -0.10 -37.17 19.31
N PRO A 300 0.80 -37.97 18.73
CA PRO A 300 0.46 -38.78 17.56
C PRO A 300 -0.68 -39.72 17.92
N SER A 301 -1.81 -39.60 17.22
CA SER A 301 -2.99 -40.45 17.40
C SER A 301 -2.69 -41.85 16.86
N GLY A 302 -2.16 -42.71 17.73
CA GLY A 302 -2.11 -44.15 17.51
C GLY A 302 -3.48 -44.79 17.75
N GLY A 303 -3.85 -45.69 16.82
CA GLY A 303 -5.06 -46.50 16.72
C GLY A 303 -5.86 -46.81 18.00
N SER A 304 -7.18 -46.65 17.84
CA SER A 304 -8.24 -47.28 18.63
C SER A 304 -8.08 -48.80 18.65
N GLU A 305 -8.04 -49.42 19.83
CA GLU A 305 -8.93 -50.53 20.22
C GLU A 305 -8.67 -51.02 21.67
N ALA A 306 -9.79 -51.36 22.34
CA ALA A 306 -9.97 -52.30 23.45
C ALA A 306 -10.51 -51.72 24.79
N ARG A 307 -11.66 -52.29 25.17
CA ARG A 307 -12.51 -52.01 26.34
C ARG A 307 -12.05 -52.75 27.62
N ALA A 308 -12.42 -52.14 28.75
CA ALA A 308 -12.94 -52.72 30.02
C ALA A 308 -12.11 -53.71 30.86
N ALA A 309 -11.83 -53.34 32.13
CA ALA A 309 -12.35 -53.96 33.37
C ALA A 309 -11.48 -53.58 34.59
N ALA A 310 -12.06 -53.72 35.79
CA ALA A 310 -11.67 -53.09 37.05
C ALA A 310 -10.53 -53.76 37.84
N SER A 311 -9.89 -52.92 38.68
CA SER A 311 -9.29 -53.15 40.01
C SER A 311 -8.19 -54.21 40.20
N VAL A 312 -6.99 -53.74 40.61
CA VAL A 312 -6.35 -53.94 41.94
C VAL A 312 -4.83 -53.79 41.79
N GLY A 313 -4.23 -52.92 42.61
CA GLY A 313 -2.91 -53.16 43.20
C GLY A 313 -1.65 -52.68 42.44
N ALA A 314 -0.92 -51.81 43.13
CA ALA A 314 0.54 -51.63 43.10
C ALA A 314 1.18 -50.74 42.02
N ARG A 315 1.67 -49.59 42.53
CA ARG A 315 2.98 -48.96 42.28
C ARG A 315 3.42 -48.75 40.82
N GLY A 316 3.25 -47.51 40.37
CA GLY A 316 4.02 -46.90 39.30
C GLY A 316 3.40 -45.56 38.94
N SER A 317 3.86 -44.46 39.54
CA SER A 317 3.47 -43.12 39.09
C SER A 317 3.81 -43.00 37.59
N PRO A 318 2.85 -42.64 36.71
CA PRO A 318 3.18 -42.42 35.32
C PRO A 318 4.22 -41.29 35.25
N SER A 319 5.35 -41.56 34.59
CA SER A 319 6.36 -40.53 34.34
C SER A 319 5.68 -39.38 33.61
N PRO A 320 5.88 -38.11 34.03
CA PRO A 320 5.22 -36.99 33.39
C PRO A 320 5.62 -36.97 31.92
N VAL A 321 4.64 -37.13 31.04
CA VAL A 321 4.82 -36.91 29.60
C VAL A 321 5.31 -35.48 29.45
N LYS A 322 6.58 -35.31 29.06
CA LYS A 322 7.16 -33.99 28.77
C LYS A 322 6.47 -33.45 27.54
N VAL A 323 5.35 -32.74 27.73
CA VAL A 323 4.73 -31.95 26.67
C VAL A 323 5.73 -30.88 26.28
N LYS A 324 6.33 -31.03 25.09
CA LYS A 324 7.28 -30.06 24.55
C LYS A 324 6.46 -28.84 24.12
N TRP A 325 6.39 -27.84 24.99
CA TRP A 325 5.76 -26.56 24.70
C TRP A 325 6.46 -25.93 23.49
N GLN A 326 5.75 -25.78 22.37
CA GLN A 326 6.26 -24.96 21.27
C GLN A 326 6.28 -23.50 21.75
N LYS A 327 7.41 -22.80 21.54
CA LYS A 327 7.48 -21.36 21.81
C LYS A 327 6.33 -20.66 21.08
N PRO A 328 5.70 -19.63 21.68
CA PRO A 328 4.73 -18.79 20.99
C PRO A 328 5.28 -18.37 19.64
N ARG A 329 4.62 -18.77 18.54
CA ARG A 329 5.02 -18.31 17.20
C ARG A 329 4.54 -16.88 17.05
N GLN A 330 5.48 -15.94 17.10
CA GLN A 330 5.20 -14.54 16.79
C GLN A 330 4.96 -14.41 15.29
N ARG A 331 4.01 -13.55 14.92
CA ARG A 331 3.74 -13.26 13.51
C ARG A 331 5.00 -12.68 12.84
N PRO A 332 5.40 -13.14 11.64
CA PRO A 332 6.57 -12.59 10.95
C PRO A 332 6.44 -11.08 10.79
N CYS A 333 7.48 -10.35 11.19
CA CYS A 333 7.50 -8.90 11.17
C CYS A 333 8.91 -8.39 10.91
N VAL A 334 9.02 -7.44 9.99
CA VAL A 334 10.19 -6.61 9.72
C VAL A 334 9.82 -5.17 10.04
N THR A 335 10.76 -4.41 10.56
CA THR A 335 10.55 -2.99 10.83
C THR A 335 11.52 -2.11 10.04
N PHE A 336 11.13 -0.87 9.82
CA PHE A 336 11.95 0.18 9.21
C PHE A 336 11.85 1.46 10.04
N GLY A 337 12.81 2.37 9.90
CA GLY A 337 12.84 3.64 10.63
C GLY A 337 14.12 4.44 10.30
N THR A 338 14.23 5.66 10.82
CA THR A 338 15.46 6.46 10.67
C THR A 338 16.49 6.26 11.79
N ASP A 339 16.18 5.38 12.74
CA ASP A 339 17.09 4.85 13.76
C ASP A 339 17.81 3.58 13.28
N LEU A 340 18.75 3.09 14.09
CA LEU A 340 19.42 1.81 13.82
C LEU A 340 18.44 0.64 13.92
N PRO A 341 18.54 -0.37 13.04
CA PRO A 341 17.68 -1.55 13.11
C PRO A 341 17.97 -2.36 14.39
N GLN A 342 16.91 -2.90 14.99
CA GLN A 342 16.97 -3.49 16.33
C GLN A 342 16.93 -5.03 16.32
N ARG A 343 16.57 -5.66 15.20
CA ARG A 343 16.48 -7.12 15.04
C ARG A 343 16.93 -7.57 13.65
N PRO A 344 17.33 -8.84 13.47
CA PRO A 344 17.65 -9.37 12.15
C PRO A 344 16.48 -9.19 11.17
N GLY A 345 16.80 -8.75 9.96
CA GLY A 345 15.82 -8.41 8.93
C GLY A 345 15.32 -6.96 8.97
N ASP A 346 15.45 -6.26 10.09
CA ASP A 346 15.04 -4.85 10.20
C ASP A 346 15.94 -3.94 9.36
N TYR A 347 15.34 -2.84 8.88
CA TYR A 347 15.99 -1.81 8.07
C TYR A 347 16.11 -0.50 8.88
N GLY A 348 17.14 0.29 8.64
CA GLY A 348 17.34 1.54 9.37
C GLY A 348 18.37 2.48 8.73
N ILE A 349 18.79 3.47 9.50
CA ILE A 349 19.85 4.41 9.12
C ILE A 349 20.98 4.38 10.16
N GLU A 350 22.21 4.22 9.69
CA GLU A 350 23.43 4.35 10.50
C GLU A 350 24.17 5.63 10.13
N ASN A 351 24.57 6.45 11.10
CA ASN A 351 25.43 7.60 10.86
C ASN A 351 26.89 7.23 11.10
N VAL A 352 27.72 7.33 10.06
CA VAL A 352 29.15 7.01 10.11
C VAL A 352 29.94 8.20 9.58
N ASN A 353 30.79 8.80 10.42
CA ASN A 353 31.61 9.96 10.06
C ASN A 353 30.81 11.11 9.42
N GLY A 354 29.61 11.38 9.93
CA GLY A 354 28.73 12.43 9.42
C GLY A 354 27.93 12.07 8.16
N MET A 355 28.10 10.86 7.62
CA MET A 355 27.33 10.36 6.48
C MET A 355 26.25 9.38 6.94
N ALA A 356 25.01 9.60 6.51
CA ALA A 356 23.90 8.69 6.75
C ALA A 356 23.93 7.53 5.75
N TRP A 357 23.84 6.29 6.24
CA TRP A 357 23.81 5.06 5.45
C TRP A 357 22.48 4.34 5.63
N LEU A 358 21.85 3.93 4.54
CA LEU A 358 20.79 2.94 4.57
C LEU A 358 21.40 1.59 4.98
N VAL A 359 20.81 0.92 5.97
CA VAL A 359 21.35 -0.33 6.51
C VAL A 359 20.26 -1.39 6.70
N ARG A 360 20.69 -2.65 6.76
CA ARG A 360 19.89 -3.80 7.17
C ARG A 360 20.62 -4.57 8.28
N ALA A 361 19.90 -4.99 9.31
CA ALA A 361 20.45 -5.89 10.33
C ALA A 361 20.37 -7.35 9.86
N LEU A 362 21.45 -8.09 10.08
CA LEU A 362 21.56 -9.53 9.88
C LEU A 362 21.91 -10.21 11.20
N GLU A 363 21.61 -11.50 11.33
CA GLU A 363 22.12 -12.30 12.45
C GLU A 363 23.66 -12.28 12.42
N ALA A 364 24.30 -12.17 13.59
CA ALA A 364 25.75 -12.38 13.65
C ALA A 364 26.11 -13.80 13.25
N ASP A 365 27.22 -13.90 12.52
CA ASP A 365 27.90 -15.14 12.18
C ASP A 365 28.13 -15.99 13.45
N GLU A 366 27.88 -17.31 13.38
CA GLU A 366 27.95 -18.22 14.52
C GLU A 366 29.34 -18.22 15.19
N THR A 367 30.37 -17.87 14.43
CA THR A 367 31.77 -17.71 14.90
C THR A 367 31.99 -16.52 15.83
N ARG A 368 31.04 -15.57 15.91
CA ARG A 368 31.09 -14.37 16.75
C ARG A 368 30.12 -14.40 17.92
N ARG A 369 29.32 -15.47 18.07
CA ARG A 369 28.37 -15.61 19.18
C ARG A 369 29.11 -15.67 20.53
N ARG A 370 28.98 -14.62 21.34
CA ARG A 370 29.33 -14.66 22.76
C ARG A 370 28.30 -15.53 23.49
N LYS A 371 28.79 -16.44 24.34
CA LYS A 371 27.95 -17.45 25.04
C LYS A 371 26.89 -16.87 25.99
N ASP A 372 27.04 -15.62 26.45
CA ASP A 372 26.17 -15.01 27.46
C ASP A 372 25.98 -13.48 27.25
N GLY A 373 25.61 -13.05 26.03
CA GLY A 373 25.31 -11.64 25.72
C GLY A 373 24.11 -11.49 24.77
N PRO A 374 23.54 -10.28 24.60
CA PRO A 374 22.53 -10.03 23.56
C PRO A 374 23.08 -10.47 22.21
N GLU A 375 22.23 -11.02 21.34
CA GLU A 375 22.63 -11.45 19.99
C GLU A 375 23.28 -10.26 19.28
N ASP A 376 24.59 -10.35 19.01
CA ASP A 376 25.31 -9.30 18.28
C ASP A 376 24.67 -9.18 16.88
N LEU A 377 24.21 -7.99 16.49
CA LEU A 377 23.65 -7.75 15.16
C LEU A 377 24.78 -7.39 14.20
N HIS A 378 24.80 -8.02 13.02
CA HIS A 378 25.64 -7.54 11.94
C HIS A 378 24.90 -6.48 11.11
N ILE A 379 25.37 -5.24 11.16
CA ILE A 379 24.81 -4.13 10.37
C ILE A 379 25.44 -4.15 8.98
N GLN A 380 24.65 -4.56 7.99
CA GLN A 380 25.03 -4.49 6.58
C GLN A 380 24.70 -3.10 6.02
N ARG A 381 25.72 -2.37 5.59
CA ARG A 381 25.56 -1.10 4.88
C ARG A 381 25.15 -1.35 3.43
N LEU A 382 24.07 -0.70 3.01
CA LEU A 382 23.48 -0.87 1.69
C LEU A 382 23.97 0.21 0.73
N MET A 383 23.70 1.48 1.06
CA MET A 383 24.14 2.64 0.29
C MET A 383 24.07 3.93 1.13
N PRO A 384 24.82 4.99 0.78
CA PRO A 384 24.64 6.30 1.37
C PRO A 384 23.23 6.84 1.10
N ALA A 385 22.59 7.47 2.10
CA ALA A 385 21.29 8.10 1.93
C ALA A 385 21.34 9.26 0.92
N ASP A 386 22.45 9.98 0.84
CA ASP A 386 22.64 11.10 -0.10
C ASP A 386 22.75 10.65 -1.56
N ALA A 387 22.95 9.35 -1.81
CA ALA A 387 22.90 8.78 -3.15
C ALA A 387 21.45 8.61 -3.66
N LEU A 388 20.45 8.75 -2.80
CA LEU A 388 19.06 8.86 -3.23
C LEU A 388 18.85 10.21 -3.94
N ARG A 389 18.12 10.19 -5.07
CA ARG A 389 17.68 11.44 -5.72
C ARG A 389 16.50 12.06 -4.97
N ILE A 390 15.64 11.24 -4.37
CA ILE A 390 14.60 11.71 -3.46
C ILE A 390 15.25 12.16 -2.13
N ARG A 391 15.07 13.43 -1.77
CA ARG A 391 15.74 14.05 -0.61
C ARG A 391 14.91 13.92 0.67
N GLY A 392 15.58 13.95 1.82
CA GLY A 392 14.95 14.01 3.14
C GLY A 392 14.80 12.66 3.85
N ARG A 393 14.79 12.71 5.19
CA ARG A 393 14.74 11.51 6.07
C ARG A 393 13.49 10.65 5.85
N HIS A 394 12.33 11.26 5.63
CA HIS A 394 11.08 10.54 5.35
C HIS A 394 11.17 9.73 4.04
N ASN A 395 11.87 10.26 3.03
CA ASN A 395 12.11 9.56 1.77
C ASN A 395 13.11 8.41 1.92
N ALA A 396 14.12 8.56 2.78
CA ALA A 396 14.97 7.44 3.19
C ALA A 396 14.16 6.34 3.91
N ALA A 397 13.26 6.70 4.83
CA ALA A 397 12.36 5.73 5.47
C ALA A 397 11.43 5.04 4.45
N ASN A 398 10.84 5.78 3.51
CA ASN A 398 10.05 5.23 2.40
C ASN A 398 10.87 4.24 1.55
N ALA A 399 12.14 4.56 1.27
CA ALA A 399 13.04 3.67 0.56
C ALA A 399 13.30 2.36 1.30
N LEU A 400 13.51 2.42 2.62
CA LEU A 400 13.70 1.24 3.46
C LEU A 400 12.42 0.36 3.49
N ALA A 401 11.24 0.98 3.57
CA ALA A 401 9.97 0.25 3.48
C ALA A 401 9.79 -0.45 2.12
N ALA A 402 10.12 0.25 1.02
CA ALA A 402 10.05 -0.32 -0.33
C ALA A 402 11.03 -1.49 -0.53
N LEU A 403 12.26 -1.36 -0.01
CA LEU A 403 13.25 -2.45 0.00
C LEU A 403 12.75 -3.67 0.79
N ALA A 404 12.17 -3.46 1.98
CA ALA A 404 11.62 -4.54 2.79
C ALA A 404 10.49 -5.29 2.06
N LEU A 405 9.56 -4.56 1.42
CA LEU A 405 8.46 -5.14 0.64
C LEU A 405 8.97 -5.92 -0.58
N ALA A 406 9.82 -5.31 -1.40
CA ALA A 406 10.35 -5.96 -2.60
C ALA A 406 11.21 -7.19 -2.25
N HIS A 407 11.98 -7.13 -1.16
CA HIS A 407 12.72 -8.28 -0.65
C HIS A 407 11.80 -9.41 -0.20
N ALA A 408 10.65 -9.10 0.41
CA ALA A 408 9.65 -10.11 0.80
C ALA A 408 9.00 -10.81 -0.41
N ALA A 409 8.98 -10.17 -1.59
CA ALA A 409 8.63 -10.81 -2.85
C ALA A 409 9.79 -11.62 -3.47
N GLY A 410 10.89 -11.82 -2.76
CA GLY A 410 12.06 -12.58 -3.24
C GLY A 410 12.94 -11.81 -4.24
N CYS A 411 12.89 -10.47 -4.26
CA CYS A 411 13.76 -9.68 -5.11
C CYS A 411 15.20 -9.62 -4.55
N PRO A 412 16.25 -9.86 -5.37
CA PRO A 412 17.64 -9.73 -4.95
C PRO A 412 18.03 -8.28 -4.67
N LEU A 413 18.84 -8.08 -3.64
CA LEU A 413 19.18 -6.75 -3.11
C LEU A 413 19.99 -5.89 -4.09
N ALA A 414 20.97 -6.46 -4.80
CA ALA A 414 21.86 -5.71 -5.68
C ALA A 414 21.14 -4.91 -6.79
N PRO A 415 20.26 -5.48 -7.63
CA PRO A 415 19.53 -4.71 -8.64
C PRO A 415 18.55 -3.71 -8.02
N MET A 416 17.98 -4.02 -6.85
CA MET A 416 17.13 -3.07 -6.13
C MET A 416 17.90 -1.83 -5.70
N LEU A 417 19.12 -1.96 -5.15
CA LEU A 417 19.92 -0.80 -4.76
C LEU A 417 20.29 0.09 -5.96
N PHE A 418 20.50 -0.51 -7.14
CA PHE A 418 20.68 0.26 -8.37
C PHE A 418 19.41 1.02 -8.76
N GLY A 419 18.25 0.34 -8.77
CA GLY A 419 16.95 0.98 -9.05
C GLY A 419 16.62 2.09 -8.06
N LEU A 420 16.91 1.88 -6.79
CA LEU A 420 16.68 2.84 -5.71
C LEU A 420 17.47 4.13 -5.92
N ARG A 421 18.71 4.04 -6.39
CA ARG A 421 19.56 5.19 -6.72
C ARG A 421 19.03 6.02 -7.90
N GLU A 422 18.32 5.38 -8.83
CA GLU A 422 17.82 6.06 -10.06
C GLU A 422 16.45 6.71 -9.90
N TYR A 423 15.66 6.26 -8.92
CA TYR A 423 14.30 6.74 -8.65
C TYR A 423 14.26 8.25 -8.39
N ARG A 424 13.45 8.98 -9.17
CA ARG A 424 13.37 10.45 -9.14
C ARG A 424 12.20 11.02 -8.34
N GLY A 425 11.32 10.16 -7.81
CA GLY A 425 10.07 10.61 -7.19
C GLY A 425 8.89 10.58 -8.17
N GLU A 426 7.70 10.82 -7.63
CA GLU A 426 6.46 10.87 -8.39
C GLU A 426 6.14 12.31 -8.80
N PRO A 427 5.47 12.54 -9.96
CA PRO A 427 4.93 13.84 -10.30
C PRO A 427 4.05 14.40 -9.18
N HIS A 428 4.11 15.72 -8.99
CA HIS A 428 3.37 16.51 -8.00
C HIS A 428 3.71 16.18 -6.53
N ARG A 429 4.90 15.63 -6.26
CA ARG A 429 5.46 15.46 -4.90
C ARG A 429 6.73 16.28 -4.74
N VAL A 430 6.56 17.57 -4.42
CA VAL A 430 7.65 18.55 -4.37
C VAL A 430 8.42 18.56 -5.71
N GLU A 431 7.66 18.58 -6.80
CA GLU A 431 8.18 18.54 -8.17
C GLU A 431 8.68 19.94 -8.56
N PRO A 432 9.96 20.10 -8.94
CA PRO A 432 10.45 21.37 -9.45
C PRO A 432 9.82 21.65 -10.83
N LEU A 433 9.16 22.80 -10.96
CA LEU A 433 8.52 23.23 -12.21
C LEU A 433 9.39 24.20 -13.01
N ALA A 434 9.96 25.20 -12.33
CA ALA A 434 10.62 26.32 -12.98
C ALA A 434 11.56 27.06 -12.03
N VAL A 435 12.51 27.80 -12.62
CA VAL A 435 13.27 28.85 -11.93
C VAL A 435 12.98 30.17 -12.64
N ILE A 436 12.42 31.13 -11.90
CA ILE A 436 12.08 32.47 -12.42
C ILE A 436 12.71 33.48 -11.47
N ASP A 437 13.56 34.37 -11.98
CA ASP A 437 14.27 35.38 -11.18
C ASP A 437 15.01 34.78 -9.96
N GLU A 438 15.69 33.65 -10.17
CA GLU A 438 16.40 32.87 -9.13
C GLU A 438 15.50 32.32 -8.02
N VAL A 439 14.18 32.29 -8.23
CA VAL A 439 13.19 31.65 -7.35
C VAL A 439 12.75 30.33 -7.96
N GLU A 440 12.88 29.24 -7.20
CA GLU A 440 12.44 27.92 -7.63
C GLU A 440 10.97 27.65 -7.26
N TYR A 441 10.19 27.11 -8.18
CA TYR A 441 8.77 26.81 -8.00
C TYR A 441 8.56 25.31 -7.88
N PHE A 442 7.89 24.88 -6.81
CA PHE A 442 7.65 23.48 -6.50
C PHE A 442 6.15 23.15 -6.40
N ASP A 443 5.74 22.10 -7.12
CA ASP A 443 4.40 21.53 -7.02
C ASP A 443 4.38 20.33 -6.06
N ASP A 444 3.71 20.51 -4.92
CA ASP A 444 3.33 19.45 -3.99
C ASP A 444 1.80 19.39 -3.82
N SER A 445 1.06 19.49 -4.92
CA SER A 445 -0.40 19.41 -4.92
C SER A 445 -0.95 18.11 -4.30
N LYS A 446 -0.15 17.04 -4.22
CA LYS A 446 -0.49 15.79 -3.50
C LYS A 446 -0.36 15.90 -1.97
N GLY A 447 0.19 16.99 -1.43
CA GLY A 447 0.27 17.31 -0.01
C GLY A 447 -1.08 17.70 0.59
N THR A 448 -2.07 16.80 0.54
CA THR A 448 -3.47 17.08 0.92
C THR A 448 -3.77 16.99 2.42
N ASN A 449 -2.74 16.80 3.25
CA ASN A 449 -2.86 16.75 4.70
C ASN A 449 -1.70 17.51 5.37
N VAL A 450 -1.88 17.82 6.65
CA VAL A 450 -0.92 18.60 7.44
C VAL A 450 0.46 17.95 7.50
N GLY A 451 0.51 16.64 7.74
CA GLY A 451 1.79 15.90 7.86
C GLY A 451 2.64 15.95 6.58
N ALA A 452 2.02 15.86 5.41
CA ALA A 452 2.71 16.00 4.12
C ALA A 452 3.34 17.38 3.97
N THR A 453 2.57 18.43 4.33
CA THR A 453 3.04 19.82 4.22
C THR A 453 4.16 20.13 5.20
N VAL A 454 4.09 19.61 6.43
CA VAL A 454 5.19 19.69 7.40
C VAL A 454 6.47 19.07 6.84
N ALA A 455 6.35 17.89 6.19
CA ALA A 455 7.50 17.22 5.59
C ALA A 455 8.10 18.01 4.41
N ALA A 456 7.27 18.60 3.56
CA ALA A 456 7.70 19.44 2.44
C ALA A 456 8.41 20.72 2.92
N LEU A 457 7.82 21.43 3.89
CA LEU A 457 8.40 22.64 4.48
C LEU A 457 9.74 22.37 5.16
N THR A 458 9.85 21.28 5.93
CA THR A 458 11.09 20.91 6.62
C THR A 458 12.17 20.46 5.63
N GLY A 459 11.77 19.71 4.58
CA GLY A 459 12.68 19.19 3.56
C GLY A 459 13.31 20.30 2.72
N LEU A 460 12.49 21.14 2.08
CA LEU A 460 12.98 22.26 1.28
C LEU A 460 13.62 23.35 2.15
N GLY A 461 13.06 23.56 3.34
CA GLY A 461 13.46 24.64 4.24
C GLY A 461 14.83 24.48 4.87
N ALA A 462 15.46 23.30 4.71
CA ALA A 462 16.81 23.04 5.18
C ALA A 462 17.88 23.87 4.43
N GLU A 463 17.59 24.23 3.18
CA GLU A 463 18.56 24.89 2.28
C GLU A 463 18.17 26.32 1.91
N ARG A 464 16.86 26.66 1.98
CA ARG A 464 16.31 27.92 1.47
C ARG A 464 15.08 28.37 2.26
N ARG A 465 14.68 29.64 2.10
CA ARG A 465 13.40 30.15 2.65
C ARG A 465 12.27 29.87 1.67
N ILE A 466 11.06 29.72 2.19
CA ILE A 466 9.90 29.28 1.40
C ILE A 466 8.76 30.30 1.45
N VAL A 467 8.17 30.64 0.31
CA VAL A 467 6.84 31.25 0.26
C VAL A 467 5.83 30.13 0.00
N ALA A 468 5.06 29.77 1.02
CA ALA A 468 4.16 28.62 0.98
C ALA A 468 2.74 29.01 0.57
N ILE A 469 2.11 28.25 -0.31
CA ILE A 469 0.69 28.37 -0.66
C ILE A 469 -0.06 27.23 0.05
N LEU A 470 -0.94 27.59 0.99
CA LEU A 470 -1.70 26.67 1.84
C LEU A 470 -3.21 26.86 1.66
N GLY A 471 -3.99 25.80 1.87
CA GLY A 471 -5.44 25.86 1.98
C GLY A 471 -6.23 25.03 0.96
N GLY A 472 -7.56 25.05 1.12
CA GLY A 472 -8.51 24.13 0.50
C GLY A 472 -9.53 23.60 1.51
N ASP A 473 -10.04 22.37 1.29
CA ASP A 473 -10.89 21.64 2.24
C ASP A 473 -10.04 20.81 3.23
N GLY A 474 -9.95 21.30 4.47
CA GLY A 474 -9.15 20.76 5.55
C GLY A 474 -9.75 19.56 6.26
N LYS A 475 -11.03 19.25 6.03
CA LYS A 475 -11.73 18.07 6.60
C LYS A 475 -11.64 17.95 8.14
N GLY A 476 -11.59 19.09 8.82
CA GLY A 476 -11.51 19.15 10.28
C GLY A 476 -10.16 18.72 10.87
N GLN A 477 -9.08 18.72 10.08
CA GLN A 477 -7.73 18.50 10.58
C GLN A 477 -7.28 19.60 11.55
N ASP A 478 -6.41 19.23 12.50
CA ASP A 478 -5.67 20.18 13.32
C ASP A 478 -4.46 20.74 12.54
N PHE A 479 -4.46 22.05 12.32
CA PHE A 479 -3.40 22.77 11.59
C PHE A 479 -2.25 23.25 12.48
N ALA A 480 -2.35 23.15 13.82
CA ALA A 480 -1.30 23.57 14.75
C ALA A 480 0.11 23.03 14.44
N PRO A 481 0.28 21.77 13.94
CA PRO A 481 1.60 21.26 13.58
C PRO A 481 2.33 22.04 12.48
N LEU A 482 1.64 22.87 11.70
CA LEU A 482 2.26 23.72 10.67
C LEU A 482 3.06 24.88 11.28
N ALA A 483 2.73 25.33 12.48
CA ALA A 483 3.27 26.56 13.06
C ALA A 483 4.80 26.54 13.19
N ALA A 484 5.38 25.45 13.74
CA ALA A 484 6.81 25.36 13.95
C ALA A 484 7.63 25.31 12.63
N PRO A 485 7.29 24.47 11.63
CA PRO A 485 7.93 24.51 10.32
C PRO A 485 7.77 25.85 9.60
N VAL A 486 6.59 26.46 9.66
CA VAL A 486 6.32 27.77 9.04
C VAL A 486 7.19 28.85 9.67
N ALA A 487 7.21 28.96 11.00
CA ALA A 487 8.04 29.94 11.71
C ALA A 487 9.53 29.79 11.36
N ARG A 488 10.01 28.55 11.26
CA ARG A 488 11.42 28.25 10.98
C ARG A 488 11.81 28.49 9.52
N HIS A 489 10.98 28.11 8.56
CA HIS A 489 11.38 28.00 7.16
C HIS A 489 10.65 28.96 6.21
N ALA A 490 9.43 29.39 6.54
CA ALA A 490 8.63 30.21 5.64
C ALA A 490 9.00 31.70 5.73
N ARG A 491 9.15 32.34 4.57
CA ARG A 491 9.22 33.79 4.42
C ARG A 491 7.85 34.45 4.50
N ALA A 492 6.85 33.81 3.89
CA ALA A 492 5.46 34.23 3.91
C ALA A 492 4.57 33.01 3.59
N VAL A 493 3.29 33.13 3.94
CA VAL A 493 2.26 32.15 3.60
C VAL A 493 1.14 32.85 2.84
N VAL A 494 0.70 32.26 1.74
CA VAL A 494 -0.47 32.68 0.97
C VAL A 494 -1.57 31.64 1.16
N LEU A 495 -2.72 32.07 1.67
CA LEU A 495 -3.85 31.24 2.04
C LEU A 495 -4.93 31.30 0.97
N ILE A 496 -5.46 30.13 0.60
CA ILE A 496 -6.54 29.96 -0.37
C ILE A 496 -7.63 29.01 0.13
N GLY A 497 -8.82 29.09 -0.46
CA GLY A 497 -9.87 28.09 -0.28
C GLY A 497 -10.61 28.14 1.06
N ARG A 498 -11.45 27.13 1.28
CA ARG A 498 -12.48 27.08 2.33
C ARG A 498 -11.91 27.26 3.74
N ASP A 499 -10.85 26.53 4.08
CA ASP A 499 -10.31 26.49 5.44
C ASP A 499 -9.10 27.41 5.67
N ALA A 500 -8.89 28.39 4.78
CA ALA A 500 -7.90 29.45 4.97
C ALA A 500 -8.01 30.16 6.35
N PRO A 501 -9.21 30.51 6.87
CA PRO A 501 -9.33 31.15 8.18
C PRO A 501 -8.81 30.29 9.34
N GLN A 502 -9.01 28.98 9.29
CA GLN A 502 -8.56 28.03 10.32
C GLN A 502 -7.04 27.88 10.30
N ILE A 503 -6.46 27.79 9.09
CA ILE A 503 -5.00 27.78 8.93
C ILE A 503 -4.39 29.08 9.43
N ARG A 504 -5.01 30.23 9.11
CA ARG A 504 -4.58 31.55 9.61
C ARG A 504 -4.51 31.58 11.13
N ALA A 505 -5.57 31.14 11.80
CA ALA A 505 -5.61 31.10 13.26
C ALA A 505 -4.51 30.20 13.84
N ALA A 506 -4.25 29.04 13.21
CA ALA A 506 -3.17 28.14 13.65
C ALA A 506 -1.75 28.70 13.44
N LEU A 507 -1.59 29.67 12.55
CA LEU A 507 -0.30 30.26 12.18
C LEU A 507 -0.10 31.69 12.70
N GLU A 508 -1.05 32.25 13.45
CA GLU A 508 -1.05 33.65 13.91
C GLU A 508 0.24 33.99 14.68
N ASP A 509 0.70 33.07 15.52
CA ASP A 509 1.92 33.22 16.33
C ASP A 509 3.22 32.80 15.62
N ALA A 510 3.16 32.37 14.35
CA ALA A 510 4.34 31.91 13.62
C ALA A 510 5.29 33.05 13.21
N GLY A 511 4.87 34.31 13.33
CA GLY A 511 5.72 35.49 13.09
C GLY A 511 6.06 35.74 11.61
N VAL A 512 5.29 35.16 10.68
CA VAL A 512 5.46 35.34 9.23
C VAL A 512 4.25 36.04 8.60
N PRO A 513 4.42 36.81 7.52
CA PRO A 513 3.29 37.40 6.80
C PRO A 513 2.30 36.34 6.30
N LEU A 514 1.03 36.49 6.66
CA LEU A 514 -0.08 35.65 6.22
C LEU A 514 -0.99 36.43 5.28
N LEU A 515 -0.98 36.08 3.99
CA LEU A 515 -1.68 36.79 2.91
C LEU A 515 -2.85 35.92 2.42
N ASP A 516 -3.92 36.55 1.94
CA ASP A 516 -5.05 35.83 1.34
C ASP A 516 -5.04 35.99 -0.18
N ALA A 517 -5.50 34.97 -0.90
CA ALA A 517 -5.77 35.03 -2.32
C ALA A 517 -7.09 34.29 -2.63
N ALA A 518 -7.89 34.84 -3.54
CA ALA A 518 -9.17 34.24 -3.91
C ALA A 518 -9.01 33.08 -4.91
N THR A 519 -7.91 33.09 -5.66
CA THR A 519 -7.60 32.11 -6.71
C THR A 519 -6.16 31.62 -6.59
N LEU A 520 -5.86 30.45 -7.16
CA LEU A 520 -4.50 29.93 -7.14
C LEU A 520 -3.56 30.79 -7.99
N GLU A 521 -4.05 31.33 -9.10
CA GLU A 521 -3.33 32.26 -9.97
C GLU A 521 -2.95 33.57 -9.26
N GLU A 522 -3.86 34.11 -8.46
CA GLU A 522 -3.56 35.23 -7.56
C GLU A 522 -2.57 34.83 -6.48
N ALA A 523 -2.67 33.62 -5.93
CA ALA A 523 -1.76 33.12 -4.92
C ALA A 523 -0.33 32.99 -5.45
N VAL A 524 -0.14 32.46 -6.67
CA VAL A 524 1.18 32.37 -7.31
C VAL A 524 1.77 33.77 -7.54
N ARG A 525 0.99 34.72 -8.05
CA ARG A 525 1.46 36.13 -8.22
C ARG A 525 1.84 36.78 -6.90
N THR A 526 1.03 36.55 -5.86
CA THR A 526 1.28 37.07 -4.50
C THR A 526 2.54 36.44 -3.91
N ALA A 527 2.73 35.14 -4.11
CA ALA A 527 3.91 34.41 -3.65
C ALA A 527 5.18 34.89 -4.34
N ALA A 528 5.15 35.05 -5.66
CA ALA A 528 6.26 35.58 -6.45
C ALA A 528 6.67 36.99 -5.98
N GLY A 529 5.70 37.88 -5.70
CA GLY A 529 5.98 39.22 -5.18
C GLY A 529 6.56 39.26 -3.76
N ARG A 530 6.56 38.14 -3.02
CA ARG A 530 7.16 38.03 -1.68
C ARG A 530 8.48 37.27 -1.68
N ALA A 531 8.74 36.46 -2.70
CA ALA A 531 9.96 35.70 -2.84
C ALA A 531 11.15 36.61 -3.14
N GLN A 532 12.33 36.18 -2.71
CA GLN A 532 13.62 36.79 -3.00
C GLN A 532 14.49 35.79 -3.76
N ALA A 533 15.51 36.27 -4.48
CA ALA A 533 16.49 35.41 -5.14
C ALA A 533 17.06 34.36 -4.17
N GLY A 534 17.05 33.09 -4.59
CA GLY A 534 17.43 31.94 -3.77
C GLY A 534 16.33 31.35 -2.89
N ASP A 535 15.14 31.96 -2.82
CA ASP A 535 13.98 31.37 -2.16
C ASP A 535 13.30 30.30 -3.04
N ALA A 536 12.30 29.63 -2.48
CA ALA A 536 11.36 28.79 -3.22
C ALA A 536 9.91 29.22 -3.00
N VAL A 537 9.07 29.06 -4.03
CA VAL A 537 7.60 29.07 -3.92
C VAL A 537 7.11 27.62 -3.90
N LEU A 538 6.35 27.26 -2.87
CA LEU A 538 5.86 25.89 -2.67
C LEU A 538 4.33 25.87 -2.63
N LEU A 539 3.71 25.14 -3.56
CA LEU A 539 2.31 24.73 -3.39
C LEU A 539 2.25 23.43 -2.62
N SER A 540 1.92 23.49 -1.33
CA SER A 540 1.72 22.32 -0.46
C SER A 540 0.51 22.57 0.43
N PRO A 541 -0.72 22.28 -0.04
CA PRO A 541 -1.93 22.91 0.47
C PRO A 541 -2.36 22.49 1.88
N ALA A 542 -1.85 21.39 2.43
CA ALA A 542 -2.34 20.73 3.65
C ALA A 542 -3.83 20.31 3.64
N CYS A 543 -4.52 20.55 2.52
CA CYS A 543 -5.95 20.37 2.35
C CYS A 543 -6.27 19.62 1.04
N ALA A 544 -7.43 18.96 1.03
CA ALA A 544 -8.04 18.45 -0.19
C ALA A 544 -8.43 19.58 -1.13
N SER A 545 -8.58 19.28 -2.42
CA SER A 545 -8.79 20.29 -3.47
C SER A 545 -10.25 20.55 -3.84
N PHE A 546 -11.19 19.79 -3.27
CA PHE A 546 -12.56 19.67 -3.80
C PHE A 546 -13.45 20.89 -3.59
N ASP A 547 -13.02 21.85 -2.78
CA ASP A 547 -13.69 23.13 -2.60
C ASP A 547 -13.51 24.07 -3.79
N MET A 548 -12.36 24.01 -4.47
CA MET A 548 -11.99 24.90 -5.59
C MET A 548 -11.73 24.15 -6.91
N PHE A 549 -11.48 22.85 -6.87
CA PHE A 549 -10.99 22.07 -8.02
C PHE A 549 -11.68 20.70 -8.13
N THR A 550 -11.69 20.10 -9.31
CA THR A 550 -12.25 18.75 -9.52
C THR A 550 -11.36 17.62 -8.97
N GLY A 551 -10.11 17.92 -8.61
CA GLY A 551 -9.11 16.97 -8.10
C GLY A 551 -7.75 17.65 -7.93
N TYR A 552 -6.79 16.96 -7.31
CA TYR A 552 -5.46 17.54 -7.08
C TYR A 552 -4.70 17.70 -8.40
N GLU A 553 -4.97 16.87 -9.42
CA GLU A 553 -4.41 16.99 -10.76
C GLU A 553 -4.91 18.25 -11.47
N HIS A 554 -6.16 18.66 -11.22
CA HIS A 554 -6.67 19.94 -11.72
C HIS A 554 -5.96 21.11 -11.03
N ARG A 555 -5.77 21.04 -9.70
CA ARG A 555 -5.03 22.05 -8.94
C ARG A 555 -3.56 22.17 -9.41
N ALA A 556 -2.88 21.05 -9.61
CA ALA A 556 -1.51 20.99 -10.13
C ALA A 556 -1.39 21.65 -11.51
N ARG A 557 -2.31 21.34 -12.43
CA ARG A 557 -2.34 21.98 -13.76
C ARG A 557 -2.56 23.49 -13.69
N VAL A 558 -3.45 23.96 -12.81
CA VAL A 558 -3.68 25.40 -12.60
C VAL A 558 -2.43 26.07 -12.04
N PHE A 559 -1.75 25.44 -11.07
CA PHE A 559 -0.49 25.94 -10.52
C PHE A 559 0.60 26.05 -11.59
N ALA A 560 0.84 24.97 -12.33
CA ALA A 560 1.82 24.94 -13.41
C ALA A 560 1.51 25.99 -14.49
N GLY A 561 0.23 26.14 -14.87
CA GLY A 561 -0.20 27.19 -15.79
C GLY A 561 0.04 28.61 -15.27
N ALA A 562 -0.18 28.84 -13.97
CA ALA A 562 0.09 30.13 -13.34
C ALA A 562 1.59 30.44 -13.27
N VAL A 563 2.43 29.44 -12.99
CA VAL A 563 3.90 29.57 -13.02
C VAL A 563 4.39 29.84 -14.45
N GLN A 564 3.85 29.15 -15.46
CA GLN A 564 4.15 29.42 -16.86
C GLN A 564 3.80 30.85 -17.25
N ALA A 565 2.62 31.34 -16.87
CA ALA A 565 2.21 32.72 -17.15
C ALA A 565 3.14 33.76 -16.51
N LEU A 566 3.71 33.46 -15.33
CA LEU A 566 4.74 34.31 -14.72
C LEU A 566 6.05 34.29 -15.51
N ALA A 567 6.50 33.12 -15.96
CA ALA A 567 7.71 33.00 -16.79
C ALA A 567 7.56 33.76 -18.11
N ASP A 568 6.41 33.61 -18.79
CA ASP A 568 6.10 34.31 -20.02
C ASP A 568 6.12 35.83 -19.82
N ALA A 569 5.56 36.32 -18.70
CA ALA A 569 5.57 37.74 -18.35
C ALA A 569 6.99 38.27 -18.04
N ALA A 570 7.88 37.41 -17.53
CA ALA A 570 9.30 37.70 -17.33
C ALA A 570 10.14 37.55 -18.61
N GLY A 571 9.54 37.11 -19.73
CA GLY A 571 10.24 36.85 -20.99
C GLY A 571 11.11 35.60 -20.99
N LEU A 572 10.85 34.65 -20.08
CA LEU A 572 11.56 33.37 -19.98
C LEU A 572 10.80 32.29 -20.73
N THR A 573 11.51 31.45 -21.49
CA THR A 573 10.93 30.22 -22.06
C THR A 573 11.26 29.07 -21.12
N LEU A 574 10.24 28.48 -20.48
CA LEU A 574 10.42 27.26 -19.69
C LEU A 574 10.57 26.08 -20.66
N GLU A 575 11.61 25.26 -20.46
CA GLU A 575 11.66 23.95 -21.13
C GLU A 575 10.51 23.12 -20.57
N SER A 576 9.66 22.58 -21.44
CA SER A 576 8.62 21.65 -21.02
C SER A 576 9.30 20.41 -20.41
N THR A 577 9.11 20.20 -19.12
CA THR A 577 9.51 18.96 -18.45
C THR A 577 8.82 17.77 -19.14
N PRO A 578 9.55 16.71 -19.52
CA PRO A 578 9.02 15.58 -20.28
C PRO A 578 7.96 14.76 -19.53
#